data_AF-A0A1E7DQA1-F1
#
_entry.id   AF-A0A1E7DQA1-F1
#
_cell.length_a   1.000
_cell.length_b   1.000
_cell.length_c   1.000
_cell.angle_alpha   90.00
_cell.angle_beta   90.00
_cell.angle_gamma   90.00
#
_symmetry.space_group_name_H-M   'P 1'
#
loop_
_entity.id
_entity.type
_entity.pdbx_description
1 polymer ?
#
loop_
_entity_poly.entity_id
_entity_poly.type
_entity_poly.pdbx_seq_one_letter_code
_entity_poly.pdbx_strand_id
1 'polypeptide(L)'
;MEQLTIFDVTEQPLDEKQVFDETKANVKEKKWMGNDVEKYCIISAIIPEDVLSPIELGVQGEGLKYGSPEYERRTARWSDYVLAIWNYEKWDNGRGFHGCSWETACKMLQEARDNKQPITMRVSLNSGYPFYPDQVVDYQ
;
A
#
# COMPACT_ATOMS: atom_id res chain seq x y z
N MET A 1 -47.64 -7.44 -11.95
CA MET A 1 -46.34 -7.16 -12.60
C MET A 1 -45.69 -6.09 -11.75
N GLU A 2 -44.76 -6.49 -10.89
CA GLU A 2 -44.05 -5.56 -10.00
C GLU A 2 -42.87 -4.97 -10.77
N GLN A 3 -42.78 -3.64 -10.75
CA GLN A 3 -41.75 -2.86 -11.43
C GLN A 3 -40.57 -2.72 -10.46
N LEU A 4 -39.46 -3.38 -10.76
CA LEU A 4 -38.21 -3.26 -10.01
C LEU A 4 -37.63 -1.84 -10.21
N THR A 5 -37.54 -1.06 -9.13
CA THR A 5 -36.92 0.26 -9.12
C THR A 5 -35.40 0.15 -8.97
N ILE A 6 -34.69 1.06 -9.65
CA ILE A 6 -33.25 1.19 -9.90
C ILE A 6 -32.34 1.40 -8.66
N PHE A 7 -32.79 1.14 -7.44
CA PHE A 7 -31.97 1.38 -6.24
C PHE A 7 -31.56 0.09 -5.56
N ASP A 8 -30.28 -0.26 -5.68
CA ASP A 8 -29.47 -0.85 -4.59
C ASP A 8 -28.00 -0.95 -5.04
N VAL A 9 -27.40 0.20 -5.37
CA VAL A 9 -25.96 0.33 -5.16
C VAL A 9 -25.83 0.74 -3.70
N THR A 10 -25.74 -0.24 -2.82
CA THR A 10 -25.27 0.00 -1.46
C THR A 10 -23.84 0.53 -1.58
N GLU A 11 -23.68 1.84 -1.59
CA GLU A 11 -22.41 2.46 -1.24
C GLU A 11 -22.08 1.94 0.15
N GLN A 12 -21.17 0.97 0.22
CA GLN A 12 -20.71 0.45 1.49
C GLN A 12 -20.18 1.64 2.30
N PRO A 13 -20.62 1.81 3.55
CA PRO A 13 -20.17 2.93 4.35
C PRO A 13 -18.64 2.89 4.46
N LEU A 14 -17.98 3.98 4.07
CA LEU A 14 -16.54 4.22 4.15
C LEU A 14 -15.96 4.13 5.59
N ASP A 15 -16.79 3.82 6.59
CA ASP A 15 -16.46 3.88 8.03
C ASP A 15 -15.95 2.55 8.61
N GLU A 16 -16.09 1.43 7.92
CA GLU A 16 -15.38 0.21 8.32
C GLU A 16 -14.03 0.18 7.62
N LYS A 17 -12.96 0.57 8.35
CA LYS A 17 -11.58 0.35 7.90
C LYS A 17 -11.40 -1.14 7.61
N GLN A 18 -11.44 -1.51 6.34
CA GLN A 18 -11.18 -2.86 5.93
C GLN A 18 -9.68 -3.11 6.04
N VAL A 19 -9.29 -3.83 7.10
CA VAL A 19 -7.91 -4.29 7.29
C VAL A 19 -7.57 -5.32 6.23
N PHE A 20 -6.30 -5.42 5.86
CA PHE A 20 -5.83 -6.45 4.96
C PHE A 20 -6.18 -7.86 5.46
N ASP A 21 -6.93 -8.56 4.61
CA ASP A 21 -7.35 -9.96 4.73
C ASP A 21 -6.76 -10.78 3.58
N GLU A 22 -5.85 -11.70 3.89
CA GLU A 22 -5.19 -12.57 2.90
C GLU A 22 -6.18 -13.54 2.23
N THR A 23 -7.29 -13.89 2.89
CA THR A 23 -8.28 -14.83 2.31
C THR A 23 -9.05 -14.23 1.14
N LYS A 24 -9.06 -12.89 1.03
CA LYS A 24 -9.64 -12.14 -0.10
C LYS A 24 -8.63 -11.86 -1.20
N ALA A 25 -7.36 -12.17 -0.99
CA ALA A 25 -6.30 -11.82 -1.92
C ALA A 25 -6.35 -12.67 -3.20
N ASN A 26 -6.38 -12.01 -4.35
CA ASN A 26 -6.10 -12.65 -5.63
C ASN A 26 -4.60 -12.93 -5.74
N VAL A 27 -4.19 -14.12 -5.28
CA VAL A 27 -2.78 -14.49 -5.20
C VAL A 27 -2.18 -14.70 -6.60
N LYS A 28 -1.14 -13.94 -6.89
CA LYS A 28 -0.33 -14.01 -8.10
C LYS A 28 1.05 -14.55 -7.75
N GLU A 29 1.67 -15.24 -8.70
CA GLU A 29 3.02 -15.76 -8.55
C GLU A 29 3.95 -15.14 -9.58
N LYS A 30 5.16 -14.77 -9.15
CA LYS A 30 6.24 -14.33 -10.03
C LYS A 30 7.48 -15.15 -9.77
N LYS A 31 7.97 -15.80 -10.82
CA LYS A 31 9.24 -16.53 -10.79
C LYS A 31 10.39 -15.55 -11.03
N TRP A 32 11.34 -15.55 -10.11
CA TRP A 32 12.58 -14.80 -10.25
C TRP A 32 13.69 -15.71 -10.82
N MET A 33 14.91 -15.18 -10.96
CA MET A 33 16.05 -16.00 -11.40
C MET A 33 16.32 -17.10 -10.37
N GLY A 34 16.48 -18.34 -10.83
CA GLY A 34 16.66 -19.51 -9.95
C GLY A 34 15.33 -20.16 -9.55
N ASN A 35 15.23 -20.59 -8.29
CA ASN A 35 14.04 -21.28 -7.75
C ASN A 35 13.14 -20.35 -6.91
N ASP A 36 13.43 -19.06 -6.87
CA ASP A 36 12.71 -18.10 -6.05
C ASP A 36 11.35 -17.76 -6.68
N VAL A 37 10.28 -17.98 -5.91
CA VAL A 37 8.91 -17.66 -6.29
C VAL A 37 8.35 -16.66 -5.28
N GLU A 38 7.98 -15.49 -5.77
CA GLU A 38 7.24 -14.52 -4.99
C GLU A 38 5.74 -14.75 -5.17
N LYS A 39 5.04 -14.91 -4.05
CA LYS A 39 3.58 -14.82 -3.97
C LYS A 39 3.23 -13.41 -3.56
N TYR A 40 2.34 -12.79 -4.30
CA TYR A 40 1.92 -11.41 -4.06
C TYR A 40 0.45 -11.23 -4.42
N CYS A 41 -0.14 -10.13 -3.99
CA CYS A 41 -1.41 -9.65 -4.50
C CYS A 41 -1.29 -8.18 -4.87
N ILE A 42 -2.24 -7.71 -5.69
CA ILE A 42 -2.38 -6.30 -6.01
C ILE A 42 -3.62 -5.81 -5.29
N ILE A 43 -3.49 -4.69 -4.59
CA ILE A 43 -4.59 -4.07 -3.89
C ILE A 43 -4.60 -2.57 -4.16
N SER A 44 -5.72 -1.92 -3.92
CA SER A 44 -5.80 -0.47 -3.71
C SER A 44 -6.04 -0.19 -2.23
N ALA A 45 -5.28 0.73 -1.64
CA ALA A 45 -5.36 1.05 -0.22
C ALA A 45 -5.28 2.57 0.05
N ILE A 46 -5.92 3.04 1.11
CA ILE A 46 -5.74 4.39 1.64
C ILE A 46 -4.50 4.39 2.53
N ILE A 47 -3.62 5.38 2.32
CA ILE A 47 -2.44 5.56 3.17
C ILE A 47 -2.85 6.31 4.45
N PRO A 48 -2.60 5.76 5.65
CA PRO A 48 -2.90 6.46 6.89
C PRO A 48 -2.12 7.77 7.05
N GLU A 49 -2.75 8.78 7.66
CA GLU A 49 -2.15 10.12 7.87
C GLU A 49 -0.86 10.07 8.71
N ASP A 50 -0.72 9.08 9.58
CA ASP A 50 0.44 8.90 10.46
C ASP A 50 1.63 8.17 9.78
N VAL A 51 1.46 7.72 8.53
CA VAL A 51 2.54 7.20 7.69
C VAL A 51 3.33 8.37 7.11
N LEU A 52 4.30 8.82 7.89
CA LEU A 52 5.13 9.99 7.60
C LEU A 52 6.52 9.57 7.13
N SER A 53 7.08 10.31 6.17
CA SER A 53 8.47 10.11 5.74
C SER A 53 9.45 10.43 6.86
N PRO A 54 10.70 9.91 6.79
CA PRO A 54 11.75 10.25 7.76
C PRO A 54 11.96 11.76 7.95
N ILE A 55 11.81 12.54 6.87
CA ILE A 55 11.95 14.01 6.91
C ILE A 55 10.76 14.62 7.66
N GLU A 56 9.55 14.18 7.37
CA GLU A 56 8.33 14.69 8.02
C GLU A 56 8.30 14.38 9.51
N LEU A 57 8.76 13.19 9.92
CA LEU A 57 8.92 12.82 11.33
C LEU A 57 9.86 13.78 12.08
N GLY A 58 10.92 14.24 11.41
CA GLY A 58 11.86 15.20 11.97
C GLY A 58 11.34 16.64 12.01
N VAL A 59 10.58 17.05 10.99
CA VAL A 59 10.06 18.43 10.86
C VAL A 59 8.80 18.68 11.68
N GLN A 60 7.89 17.70 11.78
CA GLN A 60 6.63 17.85 12.52
C GLN A 60 6.80 17.90 14.04
N GLY A 61 8.03 17.89 14.55
CA GLY A 61 8.28 18.17 15.95
C GLY A 61 7.76 17.08 16.89
N GLU A 62 7.51 15.87 16.39
CA GLU A 62 7.20 14.72 17.24
C GLU A 62 8.36 14.37 18.20
N GLY A 63 9.51 15.03 18.05
CA GLY A 63 10.63 14.92 18.98
C GLY A 63 11.25 13.51 18.97
N LEU A 64 10.94 12.70 17.96
CA LEU A 64 11.47 11.36 17.83
C LEU A 64 12.97 11.46 17.64
N LYS A 65 13.70 10.97 18.64
CA LYS A 65 15.15 10.85 18.56
C LYS A 65 15.48 9.94 17.38
N TYR A 66 16.30 10.46 16.46
CA TYR A 66 16.82 9.67 15.35
C TYR A 66 17.47 8.38 15.87
N GLY A 67 17.13 7.25 15.27
CA GLY A 67 17.59 5.92 15.70
C GLY A 67 16.98 5.41 17.00
N SER A 68 15.93 6.04 17.52
CA SER A 68 15.11 5.41 18.56
C SER A 68 14.27 4.27 17.97
N PRO A 69 13.90 3.26 18.77
CA PRO A 69 13.05 2.16 18.29
C PRO A 69 11.72 2.64 17.69
N GLU A 70 11.16 3.73 18.22
CA GLU A 70 9.95 4.35 17.69
C GLU A 70 10.17 4.96 16.30
N TYR A 71 11.26 5.73 16.14
CA TYR A 71 11.65 6.31 14.87
C TYR A 71 11.84 5.20 13.82
N GLU A 72 12.61 4.16 14.15
CA GLU A 72 12.88 3.03 13.26
C GLU A 72 11.60 2.29 12.86
N ARG A 73 10.67 2.07 13.79
CA ARG A 73 9.39 1.42 13.48
C ARG A 73 8.55 2.25 12.51
N ARG A 74 8.50 3.57 12.71
CA ARG A 74 7.70 4.46 11.84
C ARG A 74 8.33 4.64 10.47
N THR A 75 9.66 4.77 10.38
CA THR A 75 10.35 4.83 9.10
C THR A 75 10.29 3.50 8.36
N ALA A 76 10.32 2.35 9.06
CA ALA A 76 10.09 1.04 8.46
C ALA A 76 8.69 0.96 7.85
N ARG A 77 7.64 1.30 8.62
CA ARG A 77 6.25 1.32 8.11
C ARG A 77 6.10 2.19 6.88
N TRP A 78 6.67 3.40 6.88
CA TRP A 78 6.68 4.26 5.69
C TRP A 78 7.40 3.59 4.51
N SER A 79 8.56 2.97 4.75
CA SER A 79 9.34 2.30 3.72
C SER A 79 8.60 1.10 3.12
N ASP A 80 7.83 0.36 3.91
CA ASP A 80 7.04 -0.78 3.44
C ASP A 80 5.97 -0.35 2.43
N TYR A 81 5.24 0.74 2.73
CA TYR A 81 4.28 1.33 1.79
C TYR A 81 4.97 1.81 0.51
N VAL A 82 6.10 2.52 0.61
CA VAL A 82 6.85 2.99 -0.58
C VAL A 82 7.30 1.79 -1.42
N LEU A 83 7.82 0.74 -0.79
CA LEU A 83 8.29 -0.47 -1.46
C LEU A 83 7.15 -1.18 -2.21
N ALA A 84 5.97 -1.28 -1.59
CA ALA A 84 4.80 -1.89 -2.20
C ALA A 84 4.30 -1.12 -3.44
N ILE A 85 4.25 0.21 -3.35
CA ILE A 85 3.90 1.09 -4.49
C ILE A 85 4.95 0.98 -5.59
N TRP A 86 6.22 1.07 -5.23
CA TRP A 86 7.35 1.00 -6.16
C TRP A 86 7.40 -0.33 -6.93
N ASN A 87 7.16 -1.45 -6.24
CA ASN A 87 7.12 -2.76 -6.87
C ASN A 87 5.96 -2.88 -7.86
N TYR A 88 4.76 -2.38 -7.51
CA TYR A 88 3.63 -2.35 -8.44
C TYR A 88 3.98 -1.54 -9.69
N GLU A 89 4.49 -0.32 -9.52
CA GLU A 89 4.84 0.54 -10.65
C GLU A 89 5.90 -0.08 -11.58
N LYS A 90 6.88 -0.76 -11.00
CA LYS A 90 7.95 -1.41 -11.76
C LYS A 90 7.52 -2.65 -12.53
N TRP A 91 6.67 -3.47 -11.91
CA TRP A 91 6.44 -4.83 -12.38
C TRP A 91 5.05 -5.09 -12.93
N ASP A 92 4.05 -4.33 -12.48
CA ASP A 92 2.64 -4.64 -12.69
C ASP A 92 1.88 -3.51 -13.40
N ASN A 93 2.32 -2.23 -13.26
CA ASN A 93 1.71 -1.08 -13.95
C ASN A 93 2.23 -0.86 -15.39
N GLY A 94 2.96 -1.81 -15.96
CA GLY A 94 3.45 -1.75 -17.35
C GLY A 94 4.54 -0.70 -17.63
N ARG A 95 4.96 0.11 -16.65
CA ARG A 95 6.02 1.12 -16.85
C ARG A 95 7.43 0.51 -16.91
N GLY A 96 7.59 -0.72 -16.41
CA GLY A 96 8.85 -1.46 -16.42
C GLY A 96 9.88 -0.94 -15.41
N PHE A 97 11.08 -1.54 -15.42
CA PHE A 97 12.12 -1.31 -14.41
C PHE A 97 12.59 0.14 -14.27
N HIS A 98 12.54 0.92 -15.36
CA HIS A 98 12.91 2.34 -15.38
C HIS A 98 11.71 3.29 -15.22
N GLY A 99 10.51 2.73 -15.08
CA GLY A 99 9.26 3.48 -15.09
C GLY A 99 8.94 4.23 -13.81
N CYS A 100 9.55 3.84 -12.69
CA CYS A 100 9.36 4.49 -11.39
C CYS A 100 10.65 4.44 -10.55
N SER A 101 11.17 5.62 -10.19
CA SER A 101 12.27 5.75 -9.23
C SER A 101 11.74 5.63 -7.80
N TRP A 102 12.62 5.37 -6.84
CA TRP A 102 12.25 5.35 -5.43
C TRP A 102 11.64 6.69 -4.98
N GLU A 103 12.27 7.80 -5.36
CA GLU A 103 11.80 9.16 -5.05
C GLU A 103 10.43 9.45 -5.66
N THR A 104 10.13 8.86 -6.82
CA THR A 104 8.81 8.98 -7.44
C THR A 104 7.77 8.24 -6.62
N ALA A 105 8.05 7.01 -6.19
CA ALA A 105 7.16 6.25 -5.31
C ALA A 105 6.93 6.96 -3.94
N CYS A 106 7.96 7.58 -3.37
CA CYS A 106 7.83 8.41 -2.17
C CYS A 106 6.82 9.55 -2.35
N LYS A 107 6.92 10.28 -3.48
CA LYS A 107 5.98 11.37 -3.81
C LYS A 107 4.58 10.85 -4.02
N MET A 108 4.42 9.74 -4.74
CA MET A 108 3.12 9.11 -4.96
C MET A 108 2.45 8.71 -3.64
N LEU A 109 3.21 8.16 -2.69
CA LEU A 109 2.71 7.86 -1.35
C LEU A 109 2.22 9.12 -0.63
N GLN A 110 3.05 10.18 -0.61
CA GLN A 110 2.72 11.43 0.06
C GLN A 110 1.49 12.09 -0.55
N GLU A 111 1.42 12.19 -1.87
CA GLU A 111 0.28 12.75 -2.60
C GLU A 111 -1.00 11.93 -2.35
N ALA A 112 -0.92 10.60 -2.37
CA ALA A 112 -2.07 9.74 -2.09
C ALA A 112 -2.57 9.91 -0.65
N ARG A 113 -1.65 9.93 0.32
CA ARG A 113 -1.95 10.16 1.74
C ARG A 113 -2.62 11.52 1.95
N ASP A 114 -1.99 12.59 1.45
CA ASP A 114 -2.43 13.97 1.69
C ASP A 114 -3.80 14.26 1.04
N ASN A 115 -4.06 13.66 -0.12
CA ASN A 115 -5.34 13.77 -0.81
C ASN A 115 -6.37 12.72 -0.38
N LYS A 116 -6.02 11.82 0.56
CA LYS A 116 -6.85 10.70 1.01
C LYS A 116 -7.38 9.85 -0.15
N GLN A 117 -6.55 9.66 -1.18
CA GLN A 117 -6.90 8.88 -2.36
C GLN A 117 -6.35 7.46 -2.25
N PRO A 118 -7.11 6.44 -2.67
CA PRO A 118 -6.58 5.10 -2.78
C PRO A 118 -5.41 5.06 -3.76
N ILE A 119 -4.37 4.30 -3.42
CA ILE A 119 -3.26 4.02 -4.32
C ILE A 119 -3.08 2.51 -4.49
N THR A 120 -2.80 2.10 -5.72
CA THR A 120 -2.55 0.70 -6.05
C THR A 120 -1.13 0.30 -5.66
N MET A 121 -0.99 -0.86 -5.01
CA MET A 121 0.29 -1.36 -4.54
C MET A 121 0.35 -2.89 -4.63
N ARG A 122 1.58 -3.41 -4.65
CA ARG A 122 1.89 -4.84 -4.67
C ARG A 122 2.32 -5.28 -3.28
N VAL A 123 1.54 -6.18 -2.69
CA VAL A 123 1.82 -6.74 -1.36
C VAL A 123 2.36 -8.15 -1.50
N SER A 124 3.58 -8.38 -1.04
CA SER A 124 4.17 -9.72 -0.99
C SER A 124 3.58 -10.52 0.16
N LEU A 125 3.19 -11.76 -0.12
CA LEU A 125 2.52 -12.67 0.83
C LEU A 125 3.48 -13.71 1.43
N ASN A 126 4.66 -13.88 0.84
CA ASN A 126 5.65 -14.86 1.30
C ASN A 126 7.04 -14.24 1.49
N SER A 127 7.12 -12.93 1.70
CA SER A 127 8.35 -12.28 2.14
C SER A 127 8.69 -12.70 3.59
N GLY A 128 9.98 -12.74 3.92
CA GLY A 128 10.42 -12.91 5.32
C GLY A 128 10.06 -11.72 6.23
N TYR A 129 9.51 -10.65 5.65
CA TYR A 129 9.09 -9.42 6.31
C TYR A 129 7.69 -9.07 5.84
N PRO A 130 6.64 -9.55 6.52
CA PRO A 130 5.27 -9.34 6.08
C PRO A 130 4.86 -7.88 6.25
N PHE A 131 4.22 -7.33 5.23
CA PHE A 131 3.64 -5.99 5.24
C PHE A 131 2.13 -6.10 4.99
N TYR A 132 1.34 -5.49 5.87
CA TYR A 132 -0.12 -5.52 5.81
C TYR A 132 -0.67 -4.08 5.83
N PRO A 133 -1.19 -3.59 4.69
CA PRO A 133 -1.82 -2.28 4.61
C PRO A 133 -3.00 -2.14 5.58
N ASP A 134 -3.11 -0.98 6.20
CA ASP A 134 -4.06 -0.71 7.28
C ASP A 134 -5.51 -0.58 6.77
N GLN A 135 -5.68 -0.03 5.57
CA GLN A 135 -6.98 0.28 4.99
C GLN A 135 -7.02 -0.08 3.52
N VAL A 136 -7.45 -1.30 3.23
CA VAL A 136 -7.66 -1.83 1.88
C VAL A 136 -9.02 -1.39 1.37
N VAL A 137 -9.06 -0.91 0.13
CA VAL A 137 -10.28 -0.49 -0.58
C VAL A 137 -10.71 -1.56 -1.56
N ASP A 138 -9.77 -2.21 -2.25
CA ASP A 138 -10.05 -3.18 -3.30
C ASP A 138 -8.93 -4.21 -3.47
N TYR A 139 -9.30 -5.42 -3.93
CA TYR A 139 -8.40 -6.52 -4.27
C TYR A 139 -8.49 -6.84 -5.77
N GLN A 140 -7.36 -6.81 -6.48
CA GLN A 140 -7.28 -6.91 -7.94
C GLN A 140 -6.70 -8.24 -8.45
#